data_AF-A0A855X3Y3-F1
#
_entry.id   AF-A0A855X3Y3-F1
#
_cell.length_a   1.000
_cell.length_b   1.000
_cell.length_c   1.000
_cell.angle_alpha   90.00
_cell.angle_beta   90.00
_cell.angle_gamma   90.00
#
_symmetry.space_group_name_H-M   'P 1'
#
loop_
_entity.id
_entity.type
_entity.pdbx_description
1 polymer ?
#
loop_
_entity_poly.entity_id
_entity_poly.type
_entity_poly.pdbx_seq_one_letter_code
_entity_poly.pdbx_strand_id
1 'polypeptide(L)' 'MDYQAMLAWALPMGVGLAAVGSGLGLGRAVGSAMEAIGRQPEASGKIQTAMIIGAALIEALTIYALVVFFLLSGKIGAH' A
#
# COMPACT_ATOMS: atom_id res chain seq x y z
N MET A 1 29.21 6.63 -4.25
CA MET A 1 28.13 6.12 -5.12
C MET A 1 27.65 7.28 -5.96
N ASP A 2 27.47 7.08 -7.25
CA ASP A 2 26.79 8.08 -8.08
C ASP A 2 25.29 8.12 -7.75
N TYR A 3 24.62 9.17 -8.20
CA TYR A 3 23.18 9.36 -7.97
C TYR A 3 22.34 8.24 -8.60
N GLN A 4 22.78 7.66 -9.73
CA GLN A 4 22.08 6.58 -10.42
C GLN A 4 22.06 5.29 -9.58
N ALA A 5 23.20 4.90 -9.00
CA ALA A 5 23.28 3.78 -8.07
C ALA A 5 22.43 4.02 -6.82
N MET A 6 22.38 5.25 -6.30
CA MET A 6 21.49 5.57 -5.18
C MET A 6 20.01 5.36 -5.51
N LEU A 7 19.56 5.83 -6.68
CA LEU A 7 18.18 5.63 -7.15
C LEU A 7 17.85 4.14 -7.37
N ALA A 8 18.78 3.38 -7.95
CA ALA A 8 18.58 1.97 -8.27
C ALA A 8 18.26 1.11 -7.03
N TRP A 9 18.82 1.47 -5.88
CA TRP A 9 18.52 0.79 -4.61
C TRP A 9 17.36 1.44 -3.86
N ALA A 10 17.34 2.77 -3.75
CA ALA A 10 16.38 3.47 -2.89
C ALA A 10 14.93 3.34 -3.36
N LEU A 11 14.67 3.40 -4.68
CA LEU A 11 13.32 3.34 -5.22
C LEU A 11 12.62 1.99 -4.95
N PRO A 12 13.17 0.82 -5.34
CA PRO A 12 12.52 -0.46 -5.07
C PRO A 12 12.41 -0.77 -3.58
N MET A 13 13.41 -0.39 -2.77
CA MET A 13 13.34 -0.52 -1.32
C MET A 13 12.21 0.33 -0.72
N GLY A 14 12.06 1.58 -1.17
CA GLY A 14 10.99 2.47 -0.73
C GLY A 14 9.61 1.92 -1.03
N VAL A 15 9.38 1.40 -2.24
CA VAL A 15 8.12 0.74 -2.62
C VAL A 15 7.89 -0.51 -1.77
N GLY A 16 8.91 -1.35 -1.58
CA GLY A 16 8.80 -2.55 -0.75
C GLY A 16 8.41 -2.25 0.70
N LEU A 17 9.03 -1.24 1.31
CA LEU A 17 8.71 -0.80 2.67
C LEU A 17 7.29 -0.25 2.78
N ALA A 18 6.85 0.55 1.80
CA ALA A 18 5.48 1.04 1.76
C ALA A 18 4.47 -0.12 1.66
N ALA A 19 4.72 -1.07 0.76
CA ALA A 19 3.89 -2.26 0.55
C ALA A 19 3.78 -3.13 1.81
N VAL A 20 4.87 -3.30 2.57
CA VAL A 20 4.83 -4.00 3.87
C VAL A 20 3.92 -3.26 4.85
N GLY A 21 4.04 -1.93 4.94
CA GLY A 21 3.18 -1.11 5.80
C GLY A 21 1.70 -1.24 5.45
N SER A 22 1.35 -1.08 4.17
CA SER A 22 -0.02 -1.24 3.70
C SER A 22 -0.53 -2.68 3.90
N GLY A 23 0.28 -3.70 3.63
CA GLY A 23 -0.10 -5.10 3.81
C GLY A 23 -0.45 -5.44 5.27
N LEU A 24 0.34 -4.94 6.22
CA LEU A 24 0.06 -5.11 7.65
C LEU A 24 -1.22 -4.37 8.10
N GLY A 25 -1.43 -3.14 7.60
CA GLY A 25 -2.64 -2.37 7.88
C GLY A 25 -3.88 -3.03 7.29
N LEU A 26 -3.81 -3.45 6.03
CA LEU A 26 -4.89 -4.09 5.30
C LEU A 26 -5.28 -5.43 5.93
N GLY A 27 -4.29 -6.27 6.27
CA GLY A 27 -4.55 -7.56 6.93
C GLY A 27 -5.30 -7.39 8.25
N ARG A 28 -4.95 -6.37 9.05
CA ARG A 28 -5.67 -6.03 10.29
C ARG A 28 -7.09 -5.54 10.01
N ALA A 29 -7.26 -4.59 9.08
CA ALA A 29 -8.56 -4.03 8.74
C ALA A 29 -9.52 -5.11 8.23
N VAL A 30 -9.06 -5.98 7.34
CA VAL A 30 -9.84 -7.10 6.79
C VAL A 30 -10.18 -8.11 7.89
N GLY A 31 -9.21 -8.50 8.72
CA GLY A 31 -9.44 -9.43 9.82
C GLY A 31 -10.53 -8.91 10.79
N SER A 32 -10.42 -7.66 11.23
CA SER A 32 -11.43 -7.04 12.10
C SER A 32 -12.81 -6.91 11.43
N ALA A 33 -12.86 -6.64 10.12
CA ALA A 33 -14.11 -6.61 9.37
C ALA A 33 -14.77 -7.99 9.32
N MET A 34 -14.01 -9.06 9.05
CA MET A 34 -14.54 -10.43 9.00
C MET A 34 -15.10 -10.86 10.36
N GLU A 35 -14.40 -10.57 11.46
CA GLU A 35 -14.91 -10.83 12.80
C GLU A 35 -16.20 -10.04 13.10
N ALA A 36 -16.26 -8.77 12.71
CA ALA A 36 -17.43 -7.93 12.91
C ALA A 36 -18.64 -8.46 12.13
N ILE A 37 -18.43 -8.88 10.88
CA ILE A 37 -19.46 -9.51 10.03
C ILE A 37 -19.92 -10.83 10.65
N GLY A 38 -19.01 -11.65 11.17
CA GLY A 38 -19.36 -12.89 11.85
C GLY A 38 -20.23 -12.67 13.10
N ARG A 39 -20.05 -11.55 13.80
CA ARG A 39 -20.86 -11.16 14.97
C ARG A 39 -22.21 -10.54 14.60
N GLN A 40 -22.27 -9.79 13.50
CA GLN A 40 -23.49 -9.10 13.02
C GLN A 40 -23.63 -9.23 11.50
N PRO A 41 -24.16 -10.37 11.01
CA PRO A 41 -24.30 -10.62 9.57
C PRO A 41 -25.18 -9.61 8.83
N GLU A 42 -26.21 -9.08 9.51
CA GLU A 42 -27.15 -8.10 8.94
C GLU A 42 -26.47 -6.75 8.63
N ALA A 43 -25.35 -6.46 9.29
CA ALA A 43 -24.57 -5.24 9.08
C ALA A 43 -23.47 -5.39 8.01
N SER A 44 -23.36 -6.56 7.35
CA SER A 44 -22.25 -6.91 6.47
C SER A 44 -21.94 -5.86 5.39
N GLY A 45 -22.96 -5.36 4.69
CA GLY A 45 -22.77 -4.34 3.65
C GLY A 45 -22.18 -3.03 4.17
N LYS A 46 -22.58 -2.58 5.37
CA LYS A 46 -22.02 -1.37 6.00
C LYS A 46 -20.57 -1.58 6.44
N ILE A 47 -20.28 -2.74 7.04
CA ILE A 47 -18.93 -3.10 7.47
C ILE A 47 -17.98 -3.20 6.27
N GLN A 48 -18.41 -3.88 5.20
CA GLN A 48 -17.62 -4.01 3.98
C GLN A 48 -17.34 -2.65 3.33
N THR A 49 -18.34 -1.76 3.28
CA THR A 49 -18.16 -0.40 2.75
C THR A 49 -17.11 0.38 3.56
N ALA A 50 -17.21 0.35 4.90
CA ALA A 50 -16.23 1.01 5.76
C ALA A 50 -14.82 0.41 5.62
N MET A 51 -14.73 -0.92 5.53
CA MET A 51 -13.47 -1.64 5.30
C MET A 51 -12.81 -1.24 3.99
N ILE A 52 -13.58 -1.17 2.88
CA ILE A 52 -13.05 -0.78 1.57
C ILE A 52 -12.54 0.66 1.57
N ILE A 53 -13.26 1.59 2.21
CA ILE A 53 -12.80 2.97 2.37
C ILE A 53 -11.48 3.01 3.15
N GLY A 54 -11.41 2.28 4.27
CA GLY A 54 -10.17 2.16 5.05
C GLY A 54 -9.03 1.54 4.25
N ALA A 55 -9.29 0.47 3.50
CA ALA A 55 -8.34 -0.19 2.62
C ALA A 55 -7.77 0.76 1.56
N ALA A 56 -8.64 1.55 0.90
CA ALA A 56 -8.21 2.53 -0.09
C ALA A 56 -7.29 3.60 0.52
N LEU A 57 -7.57 4.06 1.74
CA LEU A 57 -6.71 5.02 2.45
C LEU A 57 -5.36 4.40 2.84
N ILE A 58 -5.36 3.13 3.26
CA ILE A 58 -4.14 2.37 3.59
C ILE A 58 -3.28 2.17 2.34
N GLU A 59 -3.88 1.86 1.18
CA GLU A 59 -3.15 1.65 -0.06
C GLU A 59 -2.67 2.94 -0.73
N ALA A 60 -3.32 4.08 -0.48
CA ALA A 60 -2.98 5.36 -1.11
C ALA A 60 -1.49 5.73 -0.96
N LEU A 61 -0.89 5.44 0.20
CA LEU A 61 0.53 5.71 0.45
C LEU A 61 1.46 4.78 -0.35
N THR A 62 1.10 3.51 -0.49
CA THR A 62 1.85 2.55 -1.31
C THR A 62 1.75 2.88 -2.79
N ILE A 63 0.56 3.29 -3.25
CA ILE A 63 0.36 3.77 -4.61
C ILE A 63 1.20 5.02 -4.85
N TYR A 64 1.25 5.95 -3.89
CA TYR A 64 2.10 7.14 -4.02
C TYR A 64 3.59 6.77 -4.14
N ALA A 65 4.09 5.83 -3.32
CA ALA A 65 5.46 5.32 -3.46
C ALA A 65 5.71 4.66 -4.82
N LEU A 66 4.75 3.90 -5.34
CA LEU A 66 4.81 3.28 -6.66
C LEU A 66 4.83 4.33 -7.79
N VAL A 67 4.06 5.41 -7.66
CA VAL A 67 4.07 6.53 -8.60
C VAL A 67 5.45 7.21 -8.62
N VAL A 68 6.02 7.50 -7.45
CA VAL A 68 7.38 8.06 -7.34
C VAL A 68 8.42 7.14 -7.98
N PHE A 69 8.29 5.82 -7.79
CA PHE A 69 9.14 4.84 -8.45
C PHE A 69 9.08 4.98 -9.98
N PHE A 70 7.89 4.98 -10.59
CA PHE A 70 7.77 5.08 -12.04
C PHE A 70 8.26 6.43 -12.59
N LEU A 71 8.00 7.54 -11.89
CA LEU A 71 8.45 8.87 -12.29
C LEU A 71 9.98 8.99 -12.32
N LEU A 72 10.69 8.26 -11.46
CA LEU A 72 12.14 8.36 -11.33
C LEU A 72 12.90 7.19 -11.95
N SER A 73 12.23 6.06 -12.24
CA SER A 73 12.84 4.85 -12.79
C SER A 73 13.59 5.10 -14.11
N GLY A 74 13.06 5.97 -14.98
CA GLY A 74 13.72 6.34 -16.24
C GLY A 74 15.07 7.05 -16.07
N LYS A 75 15.37 7.61 -14.88
CA LYS A 75 16.66 8.29 -14.60
C LYS A 75 17.79 7.32 -14.22
N ILE A 76 17.49 6.03 -14.03
CA ILE A 76 18.48 5.02 -13.63
C ILE A 76 19.38 4.60 -14.81
N GLY A 77 18.90 4.69 -16.05
CA GLY A 77 19.63 4.22 -17.24
C GLY A 77 19.79 5.25 -18.37
N ALA A 78 19.45 6.51 -18.14
CA ALA A 78 19.72 7.58 -19.09
C ALA A 78 21.21 7.96 -19.00
N HIS A 79 21.97 7.63 -20.06
CA HIS A 79 23.32 8.14 -20.30
C HIS A 79 23.26 9.49 -21.01
#